data_AF-A0A519QNR9-F1
#
_entry.id   AF-A0A519QNR9-F1
#
_cell.length_a   1.000
_cell.length_b   1.000
_cell.length_c   1.000
_cell.angle_alpha   90.00
_cell.angle_beta   90.00
_cell.angle_gamma   90.00
#
_symmetry.space_group_name_H-M   'P 1'
#
loop_
_entity.id
_entity.type
_entity.pdbx_description
1 polymer ?
#
loop_
_entity_poly.entity_id
_entity_poly.type
_entity_poly.pdbx_seq_one_letter_code
_entity_poly.pdbx_strand_id
1 'polypeptide(L)'
;MAWTKKLTQLNDVLGDLVSNKDSITKYVKSAGLRPQYIDTSGNAMDVWSSVLSEAEKHSKVDDLVKVILSTYPDNPFLKTALASKEIDYSLSPDIDKISEWHQVSEDTLEVLTMGRSTLLPVNFLAKG
;
A
#
# COMPACT_ATOMS: atom_id res chain seq x y z
N MET A 1 8.33 -22.26 -2.53
CA MET A 1 7.52 -21.14 -3.06
C MET A 1 8.30 -19.86 -2.84
N ALA A 2 8.41 -19.00 -3.85
CA ALA A 2 9.06 -17.70 -3.70
C ALA A 2 7.97 -16.65 -3.51
N TRP A 3 7.94 -16.02 -2.34
CA TRP A 3 6.98 -14.96 -2.05
C TRP A 3 7.20 -13.80 -3.03
N THR A 4 6.18 -13.45 -3.81
CA THR A 4 6.28 -12.35 -4.78
C THR A 4 6.10 -11.00 -4.08
N LYS A 5 6.69 -9.93 -4.63
CA LYS A 5 6.50 -8.56 -4.10
C LYS A 5 5.01 -8.21 -3.98
N LYS A 6 4.19 -8.64 -4.95
CA LYS A 6 2.72 -8.47 -4.94
C LYS A 6 2.08 -9.08 -3.69
N LEU A 7 2.47 -10.29 -3.30
CA LEU A 7 1.92 -10.95 -2.11
C LEU A 7 2.36 -10.25 -0.82
N THR A 8 3.57 -9.69 -0.78
CA THR A 8 4.03 -8.91 0.39
C THR A 8 3.19 -7.65 0.55
N GLN A 9 3.08 -6.87 -0.52
CA GLN A 9 2.28 -5.64 -0.53
C GLN A 9 0.82 -5.91 -0.20
N LEU A 10 0.26 -7.03 -0.71
CA LEU A 10 -1.10 -7.42 -0.39
C LEU A 10 -1.25 -7.82 1.08
N ASN A 11 -0.29 -8.53 1.66
CA ASN A 11 -0.31 -8.89 3.07
C ASN A 11 -0.34 -7.64 3.97
N ASP A 12 0.51 -6.65 3.66
CA ASP A 12 0.60 -5.42 4.44
C ASP A 12 -0.72 -4.65 4.39
N VAL A 13 -1.27 -4.45 3.18
CA VAL A 13 -2.55 -3.75 2.99
C VAL A 13 -3.70 -4.49 3.68
N LEU A 14 -3.75 -5.82 3.60
CA LEU A 14 -4.81 -6.61 4.23
C LEU A 14 -4.70 -6.60 5.76
N GLY A 15 -3.48 -6.63 6.31
CA GLY A 15 -3.22 -6.48 7.74
C GLY A 15 -3.72 -5.16 8.31
N ASP A 16 -3.54 -4.08 7.56
CA ASP A 16 -3.99 -2.74 7.94
C ASP A 16 -5.51 -2.57 7.80
N LEU A 17 -6.11 -3.13 6.74
CA LEU A 17 -7.56 -3.00 6.50
C LEU A 17 -8.39 -3.86 7.47
N VAL A 18 -7.93 -5.08 7.72
CA VAL A 18 -8.69 -6.09 8.45
C VAL A 18 -7.78 -6.78 9.45
N SER A 19 -7.59 -6.11 10.58
CA SER A 19 -6.78 -6.65 11.67
C SER A 19 -7.54 -7.62 12.60
N ASN A 20 -8.87 -7.68 12.49
CA ASN A 20 -9.70 -8.57 13.31
C ASN A 20 -9.78 -9.98 12.72
N LYS A 21 -9.33 -10.98 13.48
CA LYS A 21 -9.35 -12.41 13.12
C LYS A 21 -10.73 -12.91 12.68
N ASP A 22 -11.81 -12.50 13.35
CA ASP A 22 -13.16 -12.91 12.98
C ASP A 22 -13.54 -12.42 11.59
N SER A 23 -13.18 -11.17 11.27
CA SER A 23 -13.39 -10.59 9.95
C SER A 23 -12.55 -11.30 8.89
N ILE A 24 -11.29 -11.64 9.19
CA ILE A 24 -10.43 -12.41 8.28
C ILE A 24 -11.10 -13.74 7.91
N THR A 25 -11.54 -14.51 8.90
CA THR A 25 -12.19 -15.82 8.64
C THR A 25 -13.48 -15.69 7.83
N LYS A 26 -14.22 -14.59 7.98
CA LYS A 26 -15.41 -14.29 7.16
C LYS A 26 -15.02 -14.10 5.69
N TYR A 27 -13.99 -13.30 5.39
CA TYR A 27 -13.54 -13.08 4.02
C TYR A 27 -12.95 -14.34 3.39
N VAL A 28 -12.20 -15.13 4.15
CA VAL A 28 -11.69 -16.45 3.74
C VAL A 28 -12.83 -17.37 3.30
N LYS A 29 -13.89 -17.50 4.12
CA LYS A 29 -15.05 -18.33 3.79
C LYS A 29 -15.76 -17.82 2.53
N SER A 30 -15.94 -16.50 2.43
CA SER A 30 -16.59 -15.86 1.27
C SER A 30 -15.79 -16.03 -0.02
N ALA A 31 -14.45 -16.11 0.05
CA ALA A 31 -13.57 -16.42 -1.07
C ALA A 31 -13.54 -17.92 -1.45
N GLY A 32 -14.30 -18.76 -0.73
CA GLY A 32 -14.35 -20.21 -0.95
C GLY A 32 -13.07 -20.93 -0.51
N LEU A 33 -12.31 -20.34 0.42
CA LEU A 33 -11.20 -20.99 1.11
C LEU A 33 -11.72 -21.67 2.38
N ARG A 34 -11.06 -22.74 2.80
CA ARG A 34 -11.43 -23.49 4.01
C ARG A 34 -10.61 -22.95 5.19
N PRO A 35 -11.22 -22.30 6.19
CA PRO A 35 -10.49 -21.75 7.34
C PRO A 35 -9.73 -22.82 8.16
N GLN A 36 -10.12 -24.09 8.03
CA GLN A 36 -9.46 -25.21 8.72
C GLN A 36 -8.01 -25.44 8.27
N TYR A 37 -7.64 -24.97 7.08
CA TYR A 37 -6.27 -25.07 6.56
C TYR A 37 -5.44 -23.79 6.79
N ILE A 38 -5.97 -22.84 7.56
CA ILE A 38 -5.35 -21.54 7.79
C ILE A 38 -4.98 -21.44 9.25
N ASP A 39 -3.72 -21.14 9.51
CA ASP A 39 -3.27 -20.87 10.87
C ASP A 39 -3.75 -19.48 11.32
N THR A 40 -4.57 -19.46 12.38
CA THR A 40 -5.12 -18.23 12.99
C THR A 40 -4.44 -17.86 14.30
N SER A 41 -3.38 -18.58 14.70
CA SER A 41 -2.73 -18.42 16.01
C SER A 41 -1.92 -17.13 16.12
N GLY A 42 -1.34 -16.65 15.02
CA GLY A 42 -0.49 -15.45 14.96
C GLY A 42 -1.23 -14.11 15.01
N ASN A 43 -0.48 -13.03 14.74
CA ASN A 43 -1.03 -11.68 14.58
C ASN A 43 -1.76 -11.54 13.22
N ALA A 44 -2.43 -10.41 12.96
CA ALA A 44 -3.18 -10.23 11.71
C ALA A 44 -2.34 -10.44 10.44
N MET A 45 -1.09 -9.97 10.43
CA MET A 45 -0.14 -10.15 9.32
C MET A 45 0.23 -11.62 9.12
N ASP A 46 0.44 -12.37 10.20
CA ASP A 46 0.75 -13.81 10.14
C ASP A 46 -0.44 -14.61 9.60
N VAL A 47 -1.66 -14.24 10.03
CA VAL A 47 -2.90 -14.87 9.57
C VAL A 47 -3.12 -14.56 8.09
N TRP A 48 -3.00 -13.29 7.67
CA TRP A 48 -3.10 -12.93 6.25
C TRP A 48 -2.04 -13.60 5.40
N SER A 49 -0.82 -13.74 5.91
CA SER A 49 0.26 -14.44 5.21
C SER A 49 -0.09 -15.91 4.98
N SER A 50 -0.66 -16.56 6.00
CA SER A 50 -1.16 -17.94 5.91
C SER A 50 -2.34 -18.05 4.92
N VAL A 51 -3.27 -17.09 4.95
CA VAL A 51 -4.41 -17.01 4.03
C VAL A 51 -3.94 -16.87 2.58
N LEU A 52 -3.02 -15.94 2.31
CA LEU A 52 -2.50 -15.66 0.99
C LEU A 52 -1.71 -16.84 0.43
N SER A 53 -0.92 -17.51 1.28
CA SER A 53 -0.21 -18.73 0.92
C SER A 53 -1.16 -19.85 0.49
N GLU A 54 -2.26 -20.02 1.21
CA GLU A 54 -3.27 -21.02 0.85
C GLU A 54 -4.06 -20.60 -0.39
N ALA A 55 -4.42 -19.32 -0.50
CA ALA A 55 -5.08 -18.79 -1.69
C ALA A 55 -4.23 -18.94 -2.96
N GLU A 56 -2.91 -18.74 -2.87
CA GLU A 56 -1.97 -18.90 -3.99
C GLU A 56 -1.93 -20.36 -4.47
N LYS A 57 -1.83 -21.33 -3.55
CA LYS A 57 -1.84 -22.77 -3.88
C LYS A 57 -3.09 -23.18 -4.67
N HIS A 58 -4.23 -22.57 -4.37
CA HIS A 58 -5.51 -22.85 -5.03
C HIS A 58 -5.84 -21.86 -6.16
N SER A 59 -4.93 -20.95 -6.52
CA SER A 59 -5.16 -19.88 -7.50
C SER A 59 -6.39 -19.01 -7.21
N LYS A 60 -6.71 -18.78 -5.93
CA LYS A 60 -7.86 -18.01 -5.43
C LYS A 60 -7.52 -16.62 -4.89
N VAL A 61 -6.30 -16.15 -5.10
CA VAL A 61 -5.86 -14.83 -4.62
C VAL A 61 -6.76 -13.73 -5.18
N ASP A 62 -7.07 -13.78 -6.47
CA ASP A 62 -7.93 -12.77 -7.12
C ASP A 62 -9.37 -12.81 -6.58
N ASP A 63 -9.89 -14.01 -6.27
CA ASP A 63 -11.24 -14.15 -5.72
C ASP A 63 -11.31 -13.62 -4.28
N LEU A 64 -10.26 -13.84 -3.49
CA LEU A 64 -10.12 -13.23 -2.17
C LEU A 64 -10.09 -11.70 -2.26
N VAL A 65 -9.29 -11.15 -3.18
CA VAL A 65 -9.20 -9.69 -3.38
C VAL A 65 -10.54 -9.11 -3.83
N LYS A 66 -11.27 -9.76 -4.75
CA LYS A 66 -12.62 -9.32 -5.18
C LYS A 66 -13.61 -9.28 -4.01
N VAL A 67 -13.60 -10.32 -3.17
CA VAL A 67 -14.48 -10.38 -1.99
C VAL A 67 -14.20 -9.22 -1.04
N ILE A 68 -12.93 -8.89 -0.79
CA ILE A 68 -12.56 -7.79 0.10
C ILE A 68 -12.85 -6.43 -0.55
N LEU A 69 -12.60 -6.30 -1.86
CA LEU A 69 -12.91 -5.10 -2.65
C LEU A 69 -14.41 -4.79 -2.66
N SER A 70 -15.29 -5.80 -2.58
CA SER A 70 -16.74 -5.57 -2.44
C SER A 70 -17.12 -4.82 -1.16
N THR A 71 -16.31 -4.96 -0.11
CA THR A 71 -16.50 -4.29 1.18
C THR A 71 -15.74 -2.98 1.27
N TYR A 72 -14.59 -2.88 0.59
CA TYR A 72 -13.74 -1.69 0.52
C TYR A 72 -13.59 -1.21 -0.93
N PRO A 73 -14.66 -0.72 -1.56
CA PRO A 73 -14.69 -0.39 -2.99
C PRO A 73 -13.79 0.78 -3.36
N ASP A 74 -13.41 1.63 -2.41
CA ASP A 74 -12.58 2.82 -2.66
C ASP A 74 -11.08 2.57 -2.48
N ASN A 75 -10.67 1.36 -2.07
CA ASN A 75 -9.25 1.09 -1.85
C ASN A 75 -8.48 0.97 -3.19
N PRO A 76 -7.52 1.87 -3.47
CA PRO A 76 -6.78 1.86 -4.73
C PRO A 76 -5.84 0.65 -4.85
N PHE A 77 -5.28 0.15 -3.74
CA PHE A 77 -4.39 -1.01 -3.74
C PHE A 77 -5.11 -2.32 -4.08
N LEU A 78 -6.35 -2.50 -3.61
CA LEU A 78 -7.14 -3.68 -3.96
C LEU A 78 -7.55 -3.68 -5.44
N LYS A 79 -7.84 -2.50 -6.00
CA LYS A 79 -8.15 -2.34 -7.43
C LYS A 79 -6.97 -2.71 -8.33
N THR A 80 -5.77 -2.31 -7.94
CA THR A 80 -4.55 -2.60 -8.71
C THR A 80 -4.02 -4.00 -8.49
N ALA A 81 -4.27 -4.62 -7.32
CA ALA A 81 -3.99 -6.03 -7.12
C ALA A 81 -4.76 -6.95 -8.11
N LEU A 82 -5.94 -6.51 -8.57
CA LEU A 82 -6.71 -7.18 -9.63
C LEU A 82 -6.30 -6.77 -11.04
N ALA A 83 -5.56 -5.67 -11.20
CA ALA A 83 -5.05 -5.26 -12.50
C ALA A 83 -3.87 -6.17 -12.89
N SER A 84 -3.84 -6.65 -14.14
CA SER A 84 -2.78 -7.53 -14.66
C SER A 84 -1.40 -6.87 -14.74
N LYS A 85 -1.26 -5.60 -14.34
CA LYS A 85 -0.02 -4.85 -14.36
C LYS A 85 0.49 -4.76 -12.92
N GLU A 86 1.62 -5.41 -12.63
CA GLU A 86 2.34 -5.21 -11.36
C GLU A 86 2.73 -3.74 -11.27
N ILE A 87 2.01 -2.97 -10.45
CA ILE A 87 2.37 -1.59 -10.13
C ILE A 87 3.15 -1.69 -8.81
N ASP A 88 4.48 -1.62 -8.89
CA ASP A 88 5.34 -1.58 -7.71
C ASP A 88 5.21 -0.20 -7.05
N TYR A 89 4.41 -0.11 -6.00
CA TYR A 89 4.21 1.13 -5.23
C TYR A 89 5.42 1.54 -4.38
N SER A 90 6.44 0.66 -4.25
CA SER A 90 7.70 1.01 -3.57
C SER A 90 8.61 1.85 -4.47
N LEU A 91 8.38 1.83 -5.78
CA LEU A 91 9.12 2.65 -6.71
C LEU A 91 8.32 3.92 -6.90
N SER A 92 8.71 5.00 -6.22
CA SER A 92 8.46 6.34 -6.75
C SER A 92 8.79 6.30 -8.23
N PRO A 93 7.92 6.81 -9.12
CA PRO A 93 8.24 6.84 -10.53
C PRO A 93 9.61 7.49 -10.66
N ASP A 94 10.51 6.82 -11.38
CA ASP A 94 11.86 7.33 -11.63
C ASP A 94 11.68 8.67 -12.34
N ILE A 95 11.83 9.77 -11.58
CA ILE A 95 11.49 11.12 -12.02
C ILE A 95 12.33 11.44 -13.27
N ASP A 96 13.55 10.92 -13.32
CA ASP A 96 14.47 11.04 -14.45
C ASP A 96 13.99 10.33 -15.72
N LYS A 97 13.09 9.35 -15.61
CA LYS A 97 12.46 8.67 -16.76
C LYS A 97 11.15 9.30 -17.21
N ILE A 98 10.44 10.00 -16.33
CA ILE A 98 9.10 10.54 -16.63
C ILE A 98 9.07 12.06 -16.82
N SER A 99 10.15 12.75 -16.45
CA SER A 99 10.24 14.20 -16.56
C SER A 99 11.66 14.61 -16.91
N GLU A 100 11.79 15.52 -17.87
CA GLU A 100 13.04 16.25 -18.07
C GLU A 100 13.18 17.28 -16.94
N TRP A 101 14.32 17.28 -16.26
CA TRP A 101 14.66 18.34 -15.32
C TRP A 101 14.79 19.64 -16.10
N HIS A 102 13.89 20.58 -15.84
CA HIS A 102 13.99 21.90 -16.42
C HIS A 102 15.08 22.67 -15.66
N GLN A 103 16.07 23.22 -16.37
CA GLN A 103 17.01 24.15 -15.77
C GLN A 103 16.23 25.33 -15.19
N VAL A 104 16.45 25.63 -13.91
CA VAL A 104 15.89 26.81 -13.27
C VAL A 104 16.57 28.03 -13.90
N SER A 105 15.79 28.96 -14.45
CA SER A 105 16.35 30.22 -14.97
C SER A 105 16.93 31.05 -13.82
N GLU A 106 18.02 31.78 -14.08
CA GLU A 106 18.63 32.69 -13.10
C GLU A 106 17.60 33.69 -12.54
N ASP A 107 16.67 34.16 -13.38
CA ASP A 107 15.57 35.06 -13.00
C ASP A 107 14.61 34.47 -11.94
N THR A 108 14.50 33.14 -11.86
CA THR A 108 13.64 32.47 -10.87
C THR A 108 14.37 32.23 -9.54
N LEU A 109 15.70 32.21 -9.56
CA LEU A 109 16.53 31.99 -8.37
C LEU A 109 16.60 33.22 -7.45
N GLU A 110 16.40 34.43 -7.99
CA GLU A 110 16.52 35.67 -7.21
C GLU A 110 15.50 35.78 -6.07
N VAL A 111 14.37 35.06 -6.13
CA VAL A 111 13.34 35.11 -5.07
C VAL A 111 13.81 34.39 -3.80
N LEU A 112 14.72 33.42 -3.89
CA LEU A 112 15.20 32.62 -2.76
C LEU A 112 16.64 32.95 -2.31
N THR A 113 17.40 33.66 -3.13
CA THR A 113 18.84 33.94 -2.90
C THR A 113 19.16 35.42 -2.66
N MET A 114 18.18 36.27 -2.34
CA MET A 114 18.50 37.59 -1.82
C MET A 114 19.37 37.43 -0.56
N GLY A 115 20.56 38.04 -0.55
CA GLY A 115 21.58 37.96 0.52
C GLY A 115 21.14 38.47 1.90
N ARG A 116 19.85 38.70 2.12
CA ARG A 116 19.21 38.87 3.42
C ARG A 116 17.97 37.98 3.48
N SER A 117 17.99 37.03 4.42
CA SER A 117 16.84 36.19 4.77
C SER A 117 15.60 37.05 5.03
N THR A 118 14.55 36.88 4.22
CA THR A 118 13.20 37.42 4.49
C THR A 118 12.36 36.48 5.35
N LEU A 119 12.89 35.30 5.69
CA LEU A 119 12.29 34.42 6.70
C LEU A 119 12.33 35.17 8.05
N LEU A 120 11.17 35.65 8.48
CA LEU A 120 11.00 36.19 9.82
C LEU A 120 11.29 35.06 10.82
N PRO A 121 12.13 35.29 11.84
CA PRO A 121 12.28 34.32 12.92
C PRO A 121 10.89 34.05 13.52
N VAL A 122 10.61 32.78 13.84
CA VAL A 122 9.31 32.26 14.30
C VAL A 122 8.94 32.75 15.71
N ASN A 123 9.38 33.95 16.10
CA ASN A 123 9.09 34.59 17.37
C ASN A 123 7.65 35.12 17.46
N PHE A 124 6.90 35.17 16.36
CA PHE A 124 5.47 35.52 16.40
C PHE A 124 4.58 34.37 16.91
N LEU A 125 5.09 33.13 16.98
CA LEU A 125 4.43 31.98 17.60
C LEU A 125 4.86 31.73 19.04
N ALA A 126 5.87 32.45 19.54
CA ALA A 126 6.19 32.47 20.95
C ALA A 126 5.08 33.24 21.69
N LYS A 127 4.05 32.52 22.13
CA LYS A 127 3.15 33.02 23.16
C LYS A 127 4.01 33.45 24.34
N GLY A 128 3.87 34.72 24.74
CA GLY A 128 4.47 35.25 25.97
C GLY A 128 4.05 34.48 27.20
#